data_AF-A0AAW2RVG2-F1
#
_entry.id   AF-A0AAW2RVG2-F1
#
_cell.length_a   1.000
_cell.length_b   1.000
_cell.length_c   1.000
_cell.angle_alpha   90.00
_cell.angle_beta   90.00
_cell.angle_gamma   90.00
#
_symmetry.space_group_name_H-M   'P 1'
#
loop_
_entity.id
_entity.type
_entity.pdbx_description
1 polymer ?
#
loop_
_entity_poly.entity_id
_entity_poly.type
_entity_poly.pdbx_seq_one_letter_code
_entity_poly.pdbx_strand_id
1 'polypeptide(L)'
;MGQFFKQYLEPIKLNDVQVDWKAMDLSYLEEDKYVEHFANLLKKATPVHGTDAILKTYNIDGDVRILYRDKSDFEYIASQFGIFEEWKQMACL
;
A
#
# COMPACT_ATOMS: atom_id res chain seq x y z
N MET A 1 24.69 5.68 11.23
CA MET A 1 23.57 4.97 11.89
C MET A 1 22.37 5.90 11.91
N GLY A 2 21.23 5.53 11.31
CA GLY A 2 20.03 6.39 11.23
C GLY A 2 19.41 6.54 9.83
N GLN A 3 19.99 5.91 8.80
CA GLN A 3 19.42 5.96 7.44
C GLN A 3 18.00 5.39 7.37
N PHE A 4 17.74 4.27 8.04
CA PHE A 4 16.39 3.67 8.12
C PHE A 4 15.37 4.61 8.77
N PHE A 5 15.75 5.29 9.85
CA PHE A 5 14.89 6.26 10.50
C PHE A 5 14.53 7.40 9.54
N LYS A 6 15.54 8.04 8.93
CA LYS A 6 15.33 9.16 8.01
C LYS A 6 14.52 8.79 6.77
N GLN A 7 14.75 7.60 6.24
CA GLN A 7 14.13 7.15 5.00
C GLN A 7 12.67 6.71 5.20
N TYR A 8 12.35 6.04 6.32
CA TYR A 8 11.05 5.38 6.45
C TYR A 8 10.25 5.74 7.71
N LEU A 9 10.90 6.05 8.83
CA LEU A 9 10.20 6.29 10.10
C LEU A 9 9.89 7.77 10.35
N GLU A 10 10.83 8.64 10.01
CA GLU A 10 10.69 10.10 10.12
C GLU A 10 9.47 10.64 9.36
N PRO A 11 9.14 10.19 8.13
CA PRO A 11 7.97 10.69 7.41
C PRO A 11 6.64 10.03 7.82
N ILE A 12 6.59 9.15 8.84
CA ILE A 12 5.32 8.53 9.28
C ILE A 12 4.36 9.63 9.75
N LYS A 13 3.24 9.76 9.01
CA LYS A 13 2.22 10.77 9.31
C LYS A 13 1.44 10.39 10.56
N LEU A 14 1.58 11.19 11.61
CA LEU A 14 0.69 11.12 12.77
C LEU A 14 -0.69 11.62 12.36
N ASN A 15 -1.72 10.81 12.60
CA ASN A 15 -3.09 11.24 12.39
C ASN A 15 -3.46 12.34 13.41
N ASP A 16 -3.91 13.47 12.91
CA ASP A 16 -4.30 14.67 13.65
C ASP A 16 -5.82 14.89 13.68
N VAL A 17 -6.59 14.02 12.99
CA VAL A 17 -8.05 14.07 12.92
C VAL A 17 -8.66 13.15 13.97
N GLN A 18 -9.62 13.66 14.74
CA GLN A 18 -10.37 12.82 15.68
C GLN A 18 -11.25 11.84 14.92
N VAL A 19 -11.10 10.55 15.22
CA VAL A 19 -11.89 9.46 14.65
C VAL A 19 -12.70 8.80 15.76
N ASP A 20 -14.03 8.75 15.62
CA ASP A 20 -14.88 7.99 16.52
C ASP A 20 -15.00 6.54 16.05
N TRP A 21 -14.00 5.75 16.42
CA TRP A 21 -13.94 4.33 16.09
C TRP A 21 -15.13 3.52 16.63
N LYS A 22 -15.78 3.98 17.71
CA LYS A 22 -16.93 3.25 18.30
C LYS A 22 -18.20 3.41 17.48
N ALA A 23 -18.32 4.52 16.75
CA ALA A 23 -19.46 4.79 15.89
C ALA A 23 -19.28 4.24 14.46
N MET A 24 -18.07 3.88 14.06
CA MET A 24 -17.78 3.33 12.73
C MET A 24 -18.17 1.85 12.63
N ASP A 25 -18.71 1.45 11.48
CA ASP A 25 -18.87 0.04 11.12
C ASP A 25 -17.52 -0.53 10.69
N LEU A 26 -16.91 -1.34 11.55
CA LEU A 26 -15.64 -2.02 11.32
C LEU A 26 -15.82 -3.48 10.89
N SER A 27 -17.05 -3.92 10.59
CA SER A 27 -17.33 -5.33 10.26
C SER A 27 -16.59 -5.79 8.99
N TYR A 28 -16.22 -4.87 8.10
CA TYR A 28 -15.42 -5.17 6.91
C TYR A 28 -14.00 -5.66 7.23
N LEU A 29 -13.53 -5.54 8.48
CA LEU A 29 -12.23 -6.03 8.93
C LEU A 29 -12.27 -7.48 9.45
N GLU A 30 -13.45 -8.09 9.56
CA GLU A 30 -13.59 -9.52 9.88
C GLU A 30 -12.98 -10.38 8.75
N GLU A 31 -12.32 -11.49 9.10
CA GLU A 31 -11.50 -12.29 8.17
C GLU A 31 -12.25 -12.72 6.89
N ASP A 32 -13.51 -13.15 7.06
CA ASP A 32 -14.39 -13.58 5.98
C ASP A 32 -14.83 -12.44 5.06
N LYS A 33 -15.06 -11.25 5.64
CA LYS A 33 -15.51 -10.05 4.90
C LYS A 33 -14.36 -9.28 4.27
N TYR A 34 -13.20 -9.27 4.91
CA TYR A 34 -12.04 -8.47 4.50
C TYR A 34 -11.55 -8.87 3.12
N VAL A 35 -11.43 -10.19 2.88
CA VAL A 35 -10.94 -10.71 1.59
C VAL A 35 -11.86 -10.28 0.45
N GLU A 36 -13.18 -10.42 0.62
CA GLU A 36 -14.15 -10.03 -0.42
C GLU A 36 -14.17 -8.51 -0.62
N HIS A 37 -14.22 -7.75 0.48
CA HIS A 37 -14.24 -6.28 0.46
C HIS A 37 -13.02 -5.73 -0.28
N PHE A 38 -11.82 -6.16 0.10
CA PHE A 38 -10.57 -5.67 -0.48
C PHE A 38 -10.40 -6.13 -1.94
N ALA A 39 -10.78 -7.36 -2.27
CA ALA A 39 -10.79 -7.83 -3.66
C ALA A 39 -11.70 -6.97 -4.56
N ASN A 40 -12.85 -6.53 -4.03
CA ASN A 40 -13.75 -5.64 -4.75
C ASN A 40 -13.19 -4.22 -4.93
N LEU A 41 -12.42 -3.70 -3.96
CA LEU A 41 -11.67 -2.46 -4.12
C LEU A 41 -10.60 -2.59 -5.22
N LEU A 42 -9.79 -3.66 -5.17
CA LEU A 42 -8.77 -3.93 -6.18
C LEU A 42 -9.36 -4.12 -7.58
N LYS A 43 -10.57 -4.67 -7.72
CA LYS A 43 -11.25 -4.80 -9.02
C LYS A 43 -11.64 -3.45 -9.64
N LYS A 44 -11.98 -2.47 -8.81
CA LYS A 44 -12.37 -1.12 -9.23
C LYS A 44 -11.17 -0.22 -9.53
N ALA A 45 -10.01 -0.50 -8.92
CA ALA A 45 -8.79 0.27 -9.12
C ALA A 45 -8.26 0.17 -10.56
N THR A 46 -7.74 1.29 -11.06
CA THR A 46 -7.21 1.39 -12.42
C THR A 46 -5.86 0.66 -12.51
N PRO A 47 -5.70 -0.31 -13.43
CA PRO A 47 -4.42 -1.00 -13.60
C PRO A 47 -3.36 -0.07 -14.22
N VAL A 48 -2.20 0.03 -13.59
CA VAL A 48 -1.04 0.74 -14.10
C VAL A 48 0.13 -0.23 -14.28
N HIS A 49 0.78 -0.14 -15.44
CA HIS A 49 1.88 -1.00 -15.84
C HIS A 49 3.10 -0.20 -16.32
N GLY A 50 4.29 -0.75 -16.06
CA GLY A 50 5.56 -0.30 -16.63
C GLY A 50 6.40 0.57 -15.69
N THR A 51 7.60 0.89 -16.16
CA THR A 51 8.65 1.65 -15.45
C THR A 51 8.24 3.08 -15.08
N ASP A 52 7.22 3.63 -15.74
CA ASP A 52 6.70 4.98 -15.51
C ASP A 52 5.47 5.00 -14.58
N ALA A 53 5.34 4.00 -13.69
CA ALA A 53 4.19 3.89 -12.78
C ALA A 53 3.95 5.18 -11.97
N ILE A 54 5.01 5.87 -11.57
CA ILE A 54 4.93 7.17 -10.91
C ILE A 54 4.23 8.21 -11.80
N LEU A 55 4.72 8.43 -13.03
CA LEU A 55 4.17 9.44 -13.94
C LEU A 55 2.74 9.13 -14.37
N LYS A 56 2.40 7.84 -14.49
CA LYS A 56 1.05 7.39 -14.86
C LYS A 56 0.07 7.51 -13.70
N THR A 57 0.49 7.29 -12.45
CA THR A 57 -0.38 7.41 -11.27
C THR A 57 -0.76 8.85 -10.96
N TYR A 58 0.15 9.82 -11.14
CA TYR A 58 -0.15 11.24 -10.87
C TYR A 58 -1.29 11.83 -11.71
N ASN A 59 -1.59 11.23 -12.87
CA ASN A 59 -2.60 11.73 -13.80
C ASN A 59 -3.94 10.96 -13.72
N ILE A 60 -4.05 10.00 -12.82
CA ILE A 60 -5.26 9.21 -12.64
C ILE A 60 -6.01 9.74 -11.43
N ASP A 61 -7.28 10.09 -11.63
CA ASP A 61 -8.20 10.40 -10.53
C ASP A 61 -8.75 9.07 -9.97
N GLY A 62 -8.53 8.84 -8.67
CA GLY A 62 -8.97 7.64 -7.96
C GLY A 62 -7.90 6.56 -7.74
N ASP A 63 -8.36 5.38 -7.30
CA ASP A 63 -7.49 4.30 -6.86
C ASP A 63 -6.76 3.62 -8.03
N VAL A 64 -5.48 3.31 -7.83
CA VAL A 64 -4.63 2.62 -8.80
C VAL A 64 -4.14 1.29 -8.23
N ARG A 65 -4.03 0.27 -9.08
CA ARG A 65 -3.34 -0.99 -8.77
C ARG A 65 -2.14 -1.18 -9.70
N ILE A 66 -1.00 -1.55 -9.12
CA ILE A 66 0.23 -1.85 -9.84
C ILE A 66 0.53 -3.34 -9.66
N LEU A 67 0.70 -4.06 -10.77
CA LEU A 67 1.07 -5.47 -10.76
C LEU A 67 2.59 -5.58 -10.88
N TYR A 68 3.20 -6.33 -9.97
CA TYR A 68 4.61 -6.71 -9.99
C TYR A 68 4.76 -8.20 -10.32
N ARG A 69 5.86 -8.57 -10.97
CA ARG A 69 6.12 -9.94 -11.43
C ARG A 69 6.85 -10.79 -10.41
N ASP A 70 7.81 -10.19 -9.73
CA ASP A 70 8.69 -10.85 -8.78
C ASP A 70 9.15 -9.85 -7.70
N LYS A 71 9.99 -10.34 -6.79
CA LYS A 71 10.51 -9.56 -5.68
C LYS A 71 11.32 -8.35 -6.16
N SER A 72 12.18 -8.52 -7.17
CA SER A 72 13.03 -7.44 -7.68
C SER A 72 12.18 -6.35 -8.36
N ASP A 73 11.14 -6.75 -9.08
CA ASP A 73 10.15 -5.87 -9.71
C ASP A 73 9.39 -5.06 -8.63
N PHE A 74 9.01 -5.71 -7.53
CA PHE A 74 8.42 -5.01 -6.38
C PHE A 74 9.38 -4.01 -5.75
N GLU A 75 10.62 -4.41 -5.44
CA GLU A 75 11.60 -3.54 -4.77
C GLU A 75 11.89 -2.31 -5.63
N TYR A 76 12.02 -2.51 -6.95
CA TYR A 76 12.13 -1.41 -7.90
C TYR A 76 10.93 -0.47 -7.81
N ILE A 77 9.69 -0.97 -7.87
CA ILE A 77 8.48 -0.15 -7.75
C ILE A 77 8.40 0.54 -6.38
N ALA A 78 8.66 -0.16 -5.28
CA ALA A 78 8.61 0.38 -3.92
C ALA A 78 9.57 1.56 -3.73
N SER A 79 10.80 1.43 -4.24
CA SER A 79 11.83 2.49 -4.19
C SER A 79 11.35 3.78 -4.88
N GLN A 80 10.58 3.64 -5.96
CA GLN A 80 10.03 4.77 -6.72
C GLN A 80 8.98 5.55 -5.92
N PHE A 81 8.23 4.89 -5.03
CA PHE A 81 7.22 5.51 -4.17
C PHE A 81 7.74 5.89 -2.78
N GLY A 82 9.01 5.58 -2.46
CA GLY A 82 9.58 5.83 -1.13
C GLY A 82 8.93 4.99 -0.03
N ILE A 83 8.34 3.84 -0.39
CA ILE A 83 7.75 2.89 0.56
C ILE A 83 8.74 1.76 0.86
N PHE A 84 8.49 1.00 1.93
CA PHE A 84 9.38 -0.08 2.35
C PHE A 84 9.62 -1.11 1.23
N GLU A 85 10.89 -1.25 0.83
CA GLU A 85 11.34 -2.24 -0.14
C GLU A 85 11.45 -3.65 0.48
N GLU A 86 11.63 -3.73 1.81
CA GLU A 86 11.92 -4.99 2.50
C GLU A 86 10.71 -5.93 2.57
N TRP A 87 10.93 -7.18 2.14
CA TRP A 87 9.99 -8.28 2.34
C TRP A 87 10.33 -9.02 3.63
N LYS A 88 9.43 -8.97 4.61
CA LYS A 88 9.50 -9.93 5.72
C LYS A 88 8.94 -11.26 5.22
N GLN A 89 9.80 -12.27 5.03
CA GLN A 89 9.29 -13.63 4.96
C GLN A 89 8.60 -13.91 6.29
N MET A 90 7.28 -14.14 6.27
CA MET A 90 6.64 -14.78 7.40
C MET A 90 7.38 -16.11 7.56
N ALA A 91 8.19 -16.23 8.60
CA ALA A 91 8.81 -17.49 8.94
C ALA A 91 7.65 -18.50 9.03
N CYS A 92 7.71 -19.57 8.24
CA CYS A 92 6.81 -20.71 8.42
C CYS A 92 6.84 -21.09 9.90
N LEU A 93 5.70 -20.94 10.57
CA LEU A 93 5.40 -21.61 11.82
C LEU A 93 4.92 -23.03 11.50
#